data_AF-A0A131XBX2-F1
#
_entry.id   AF-A0A131XBX2-F1
#
_cell.length_a   1.000
_cell.length_b   1.000
_cell.length_c   1.000
_cell.angle_alpha   90.00
_cell.angle_beta   90.00
_cell.angle_gamma   90.00
#
_symmetry.space_group_name_H-M   'P 1'
#
loop_
_entity.id
_entity.type
_entity.pdbx_description
1 polymer ?
#
loop_
_entity_poly.entity_id
_entity_poly.type
_entity_poly.pdbx_seq_one_letter_code
_entity_poly.pdbx_strand_id
1 'polypeptide(L)'
;MSETKDRIPSSLQSKYLQKFGSLTLSKSASDDSDDDDGKPSTLNFVIDGKPQMELETERPSRKTRRKMKLASKLNPGINLNDTYVATRDAASKSAQKVRELVLESSADSLLKGSVLTPGFEKKDCVPPYSESLRQLKLRRKEERSKTKGPAWFGLPAPEMTDELKHDLEVLRMRHVLDPKRFYKKNDLKDLPKYFQVGTVMDSPADFYHARVPKKDRKQTMVEELLADAEFKRFNKKKYSEAMARQQRVVSRKALERMRFNKKKYNKAITQQQRGSKKAMKLVKRLEKRNKFSVSAGTTKIGA
;
A
#
# COMPACT_ATOMS: atom_id res chain seq x y z
N MET A 1 -10.56 -10.63 -70.42
CA MET A 1 -10.92 -9.22 -70.67
C MET A 1 -10.13 -8.36 -69.71
N SER A 2 -9.11 -7.71 -70.24
CA SER A 2 -8.19 -6.83 -69.52
C SER A 2 -8.79 -5.42 -69.45
N GLU A 3 -9.09 -4.94 -68.25
CA GLU A 3 -9.40 -3.53 -68.03
C GLU A 3 -8.39 -2.93 -67.05
N THR A 4 -7.46 -2.21 -67.65
CA THR A 4 -6.51 -1.28 -67.05
C THR A 4 -7.26 -0.10 -66.45
N LYS A 5 -7.14 0.12 -65.14
CA LYS A 5 -7.53 1.40 -64.52
C LYS A 5 -6.29 2.25 -64.35
N ASP A 6 -6.29 3.35 -65.08
CA ASP A 6 -5.27 4.39 -65.11
C ASP A 6 -4.94 4.89 -63.70
N ARG A 7 -3.69 4.67 -63.27
CA ARG A 7 -3.14 5.37 -62.11
C ARG A 7 -2.69 6.76 -62.56
N ILE A 8 -3.38 7.78 -62.05
CA ILE A 8 -2.98 9.18 -62.15
C ILE A 8 -1.54 9.32 -61.61
N PRO A 9 -0.61 10.03 -62.30
CA PRO A 9 0.76 10.19 -61.85
C PRO A 9 0.85 10.95 -60.52
N SER A 10 1.64 10.43 -59.58
CA SER A 10 1.75 10.85 -58.17
C SER A 10 2.45 12.19 -57.92
N SER A 11 2.52 13.09 -58.91
CA SER A 11 3.21 14.38 -58.79
C SER A 11 2.32 15.54 -58.34
N LEU A 12 1.02 15.31 -58.13
CA LEU A 12 0.04 16.31 -57.68
C LEU A 12 -0.77 15.87 -56.44
N GLN A 13 -0.15 15.13 -55.51
CA GLN A 13 -0.72 14.95 -54.17
C GLN A 13 0.03 15.82 -53.17
N SER A 14 -0.71 16.74 -52.55
CA SER A 14 -0.22 17.55 -51.44
C SER A 14 0.18 16.65 -50.26
N LYS A 15 1.23 17.05 -49.52
CA LYS A 15 1.76 16.32 -48.34
C LYS A 15 0.71 16.03 -47.25
N TYR A 16 -0.46 16.66 -47.33
CA TYR A 16 -1.55 16.55 -46.36
C TYR A 16 -2.39 15.27 -46.48
N LEU A 17 -2.33 14.54 -47.61
CA LEU A 17 -3.15 13.34 -47.84
C LEU A 17 -2.44 12.00 -47.55
N GLN A 18 -1.16 12.02 -47.17
CA GLN A 18 -0.41 10.80 -46.81
C GLN A 18 -0.75 10.25 -45.42
N LYS A 19 -1.43 11.01 -44.56
CA LYS A 19 -1.67 10.63 -43.15
C LYS A 19 -2.93 9.81 -42.86
N PHE A 20 -3.75 9.52 -43.88
CA PHE A 20 -5.03 8.83 -43.68
C PHE A 20 -5.13 7.48 -44.41
N GLY A 21 -4.01 6.94 -44.92
CA GLY A 21 -3.98 5.69 -45.69
C GLY A 21 -3.99 4.38 -44.88
N SER A 22 -4.16 4.42 -43.56
CA SER A 22 -4.04 3.22 -42.71
C SER A 22 -5.17 3.10 -41.68
N LEU A 23 -6.41 2.91 -42.15
CA LEU A 23 -7.51 2.42 -41.32
C LEU A 23 -8.31 1.40 -42.14
N THR A 24 -7.95 0.12 -42.02
CA THR A 24 -8.75 -1.01 -42.50
C THR A 24 -9.60 -1.54 -41.36
N LEU A 25 -10.88 -1.79 -41.65
CA LEU A 25 -11.93 -2.20 -40.73
C LEU A 25 -12.01 -3.73 -40.67
N SER A 26 -11.82 -4.34 -39.49
CA SER A 26 -12.14 -5.74 -39.24
C SER A 26 -13.60 -5.90 -38.80
N LYS A 27 -14.22 -7.01 -39.24
CA LYS A 27 -15.65 -7.32 -39.15
C LYS A 27 -15.90 -8.48 -38.18
N SER A 28 -17.04 -8.42 -37.46
CA SER A 28 -17.83 -9.49 -36.78
C SER A 28 -17.29 -10.05 -35.44
N ALA A 29 -18.07 -10.39 -34.40
CA ALA A 29 -19.50 -10.72 -34.27
C ALA A 29 -20.03 -10.60 -32.80
N SER A 30 -21.37 -10.64 -32.63
CA SER A 30 -22.23 -11.07 -31.48
C SER A 30 -22.14 -10.28 -30.14
N ASP A 31 -23.18 -10.00 -29.37
CA ASP A 31 -24.66 -10.13 -29.39
C ASP A 31 -25.18 -9.34 -28.16
N ASP A 32 -26.49 -9.10 -28.12
CA ASP A 32 -27.34 -8.74 -26.97
C ASP A 32 -27.73 -7.27 -26.70
N SER A 33 -29.05 -7.10 -26.54
CA SER A 33 -29.87 -5.89 -26.67
C SER A 33 -30.06 -5.10 -25.37
N ASP A 34 -30.38 -3.81 -25.49
CA ASP A 34 -31.59 -3.19 -24.89
C ASP A 34 -31.70 -1.70 -25.30
N ASP A 35 -32.91 -1.31 -25.71
CA ASP A 35 -33.35 0.00 -26.21
C ASP A 35 -33.40 1.09 -25.12
N ASP A 36 -33.02 2.33 -25.45
CA ASP A 36 -33.79 3.55 -25.10
C ASP A 36 -33.31 4.79 -25.89
N ASP A 37 -34.27 5.55 -26.41
CA ASP A 37 -34.12 6.68 -27.35
C ASP A 37 -33.78 8.01 -26.65
N GLY A 38 -32.89 8.82 -27.25
CA GLY A 38 -32.70 10.21 -26.84
C GLY A 38 -31.62 10.99 -27.60
N LYS A 39 -31.99 11.65 -28.71
CA LYS A 39 -31.25 12.81 -29.26
C LYS A 39 -31.78 14.09 -28.59
N PRO A 40 -30.92 15.11 -28.34
CA PRO A 40 -30.80 16.17 -29.35
C PRO A 40 -29.41 16.83 -29.51
N SER A 41 -29.13 17.18 -30.77
CA SER A 41 -28.33 18.29 -31.34
C SER A 41 -27.23 18.99 -30.52
N THR A 42 -25.98 18.89 -31.00
CA THR A 42 -24.89 19.83 -30.68
C THR A 42 -24.58 20.69 -31.91
N LEU A 43 -24.79 21.99 -31.79
CA LEU A 43 -24.41 23.03 -32.74
C LEU A 43 -22.90 23.32 -32.65
N ASN A 44 -22.26 23.48 -33.81
CA ASN A 44 -20.89 23.94 -33.94
C ASN A 44 -20.79 25.44 -33.63
N PHE A 45 -19.83 25.83 -32.80
CA PHE A 45 -19.29 27.19 -32.77
C PHE A 45 -17.80 27.15 -33.12
N VAL A 46 -17.46 27.85 -34.21
CA VAL A 46 -16.10 28.18 -34.65
C VAL A 46 -15.67 29.42 -33.86
N ILE A 47 -14.51 29.39 -33.22
CA ILE A 47 -13.90 30.56 -32.58
C ILE A 47 -12.65 30.90 -33.38
N ASP A 48 -12.71 32.04 -34.07
CA ASP A 48 -11.61 32.65 -34.78
C ASP A 48 -10.55 33.24 -33.82
N GLY A 49 -9.29 33.13 -34.25
CA GLY A 49 -8.28 34.19 -34.18
C GLY A 49 -7.93 34.80 -32.81
N LYS A 50 -6.77 34.42 -32.28
CA LYS A 50 -6.03 35.22 -31.28
C LYS A 50 -5.66 36.61 -31.83
N PRO A 51 -5.80 37.68 -31.04
CA PRO A 51 -4.90 38.83 -31.15
C PRO A 51 -3.86 38.81 -30.03
N GLN A 52 -2.60 39.07 -30.40
CA GLN A 52 -1.51 39.40 -29.50
C GLN A 52 -1.59 40.89 -29.13
N MET A 53 -1.38 41.23 -27.86
CA MET A 53 -1.02 42.58 -27.44
C MET A 53 -0.22 42.55 -26.15
N GLU A 54 0.88 43.30 -26.19
CA GLU A 54 2.02 43.29 -25.27
C GLU A 54 1.74 43.98 -23.92
N LEU A 55 2.58 43.65 -22.94
CA LEU A 55 2.58 44.14 -21.56
C LEU A 55 3.35 45.46 -21.45
N GLU A 56 2.68 46.53 -21.03
CA GLU A 56 3.32 47.70 -20.43
C GLU A 56 2.80 47.90 -19.00
N THR A 57 3.74 48.00 -18.05
CA THR A 57 3.48 48.12 -16.62
C THR A 57 3.81 49.54 -16.19
N GLU A 58 2.79 50.37 -15.93
CA GLU A 58 2.93 51.64 -15.21
C GLU A 58 1.80 51.74 -14.18
N ARG A 59 2.16 51.79 -12.89
CA ARG A 59 1.21 51.85 -11.76
C ARG A 59 0.89 53.31 -11.42
N PRO A 60 -0.34 53.82 -11.62
CA PRO A 60 -0.71 55.08 -10.99
C PRO A 60 -1.08 54.87 -9.51
N SER A 61 -0.48 55.67 -8.65
CA SER A 61 -0.75 55.73 -7.21
C SER A 61 -2.24 56.06 -6.94
N ARG A 62 -2.88 55.29 -6.06
CA ARG A 62 -4.28 55.53 -5.65
C ARG A 62 -4.36 56.83 -4.85
N LYS A 63 -4.75 57.91 -5.52
CA LYS A 63 -5.26 59.13 -4.88
C LYS A 63 -6.47 58.75 -4.03
N THR A 64 -6.49 59.22 -2.78
CA THR A 64 -7.61 59.09 -1.85
C THR A 64 -8.90 59.55 -2.53
N ARG A 65 -9.93 58.68 -2.54
CA ARG A 65 -11.23 58.99 -3.12
C ARG A 65 -11.82 60.20 -2.40
N ARG A 66 -11.78 61.37 -3.03
CA ARG A 66 -12.63 62.52 -2.66
C ARG A 66 -14.07 62.05 -2.77
N LYS A 67 -14.79 62.00 -1.64
CA LYS A 67 -16.23 61.74 -1.65
C LYS A 67 -16.90 62.92 -2.37
N MET A 68 -17.35 62.69 -3.60
CA MET A 68 -18.18 63.64 -4.33
C MET A 68 -19.49 63.80 -3.55
N LYS A 69 -19.79 65.02 -3.08
CA LYS A 69 -21.14 65.35 -2.60
C LYS A 69 -21.99 65.69 -3.83
N LEU A 70 -23.05 64.91 -4.06
CA LEU A 70 -24.02 65.21 -5.10
C LEU A 70 -24.80 66.48 -4.69
N ALA A 71 -24.96 67.42 -5.64
CA ALA A 71 -25.49 68.76 -5.37
C ALA A 71 -27.03 68.83 -5.29
N SER A 72 -27.75 67.73 -5.56
CA SER A 72 -29.21 67.72 -5.55
C SER A 72 -29.73 66.72 -4.52
N LYS A 73 -30.24 67.24 -3.40
CA LYS A 73 -31.30 66.52 -2.67
C LYS A 73 -32.60 66.86 -3.39
N LEU A 74 -33.22 65.86 -4.02
CA LEU A 74 -34.57 66.02 -4.56
C LEU A 74 -35.50 66.24 -3.36
N ASN A 75 -36.20 67.39 -3.35
CA ASN A 75 -37.23 67.69 -2.36
C ASN A 75 -38.55 67.12 -2.91
N PRO A 76 -39.10 66.03 -2.34
CA PRO A 76 -40.27 65.35 -2.90
C PRO A 76 -41.59 66.11 -2.71
N GLY A 77 -41.57 67.32 -2.13
CA GLY A 77 -42.75 68.16 -1.95
C GLY A 77 -43.81 67.61 -0.97
N ILE A 78 -43.52 66.47 -0.35
CA ILE A 78 -44.41 65.75 0.59
C ILE A 78 -43.62 65.53 1.88
N ASN A 79 -44.26 65.83 3.02
CA ASN A 79 -43.70 65.50 4.32
C ASN A 79 -43.74 63.97 4.49
N LEU A 80 -42.59 63.29 4.42
CA LEU A 80 -42.53 61.83 4.54
C LEU A 80 -43.10 61.29 5.87
N ASN A 81 -43.21 62.16 6.88
CA ASN A 81 -43.80 61.84 8.19
C ASN A 81 -45.34 61.73 8.14
N ASP A 82 -46.00 62.33 7.14
CA ASP A 82 -47.46 62.29 6.95
C ASP A 82 -47.91 61.22 5.94
N THR A 83 -46.97 60.56 5.26
CA THR A 83 -47.28 59.40 4.43
C THR A 83 -47.45 58.16 5.28
N TYR A 84 -48.46 57.33 4.95
CA TYR A 84 -48.74 56.04 5.60
C TYR A 84 -47.58 55.02 5.54
N VAL A 85 -46.49 55.33 4.85
CA VAL A 85 -45.26 54.54 4.79
C VAL A 85 -44.22 55.20 5.68
N ALA A 86 -44.22 54.84 6.96
CA ALA A 86 -43.22 55.31 7.92
C ALA A 86 -41.85 54.72 7.60
N THR A 87 -41.02 55.42 6.84
CA THR A 87 -39.60 55.08 6.70
C THR A 87 -38.88 55.47 7.99
N ARG A 88 -38.67 54.50 8.90
CA ARG A 88 -37.89 54.70 10.12
C ARG A 88 -36.49 55.22 9.78
N ASP A 89 -36.08 56.30 10.45
CA ASP A 89 -34.74 56.88 10.32
C ASP A 89 -33.66 55.82 10.55
N ALA A 90 -32.80 55.64 9.55
CA ALA A 90 -31.69 54.68 9.57
C ALA A 90 -30.62 54.98 10.65
N ALA A 91 -30.76 56.09 11.37
CA ALA A 91 -29.90 56.53 12.47
C ALA A 91 -30.54 56.36 13.87
N SER A 92 -31.74 55.78 13.96
CA SER A 92 -32.36 55.50 15.25
C SER A 92 -31.59 54.42 16.03
N LYS A 93 -31.46 54.59 17.35
CA LYS A 93 -30.77 53.63 18.24
C LYS A 93 -31.36 52.22 18.16
N SER A 94 -32.65 52.11 17.89
CA SER A 94 -33.35 50.84 17.64
C SER A 94 -32.95 50.19 16.32
N ALA A 95 -32.75 50.97 15.25
CA ALA A 95 -32.24 50.44 13.97
C ALA A 95 -30.78 49.99 14.08
N GLN A 96 -29.95 50.69 14.86
CA GLN A 96 -28.58 50.25 15.17
C GLN A 96 -28.57 48.95 15.98
N LYS A 97 -29.43 48.83 16.99
CA LYS A 97 -29.57 47.62 17.80
C LYS A 97 -30.08 46.42 17.02
N VAL A 98 -30.97 46.61 16.05
CA VAL A 98 -31.40 45.54 15.14
C VAL A 98 -30.24 45.08 14.24
N ARG A 99 -29.39 45.99 13.75
CA ARG A 99 -28.20 45.62 12.96
C ARG A 99 -27.16 44.89 13.79
N GLU A 100 -26.95 45.33 15.03
CA GLU A 100 -26.08 44.67 16.00
C GLU A 100 -26.58 43.26 16.32
N LEU A 101 -27.88 43.09 16.59
CA LEU A 101 -28.52 41.79 16.79
C LEU A 101 -28.44 40.87 15.55
N VAL A 102 -28.48 41.42 14.34
CA VAL A 102 -28.31 40.67 13.08
C VAL A 102 -26.85 40.27 12.82
N LEU A 103 -25.89 41.03 13.34
CA LEU A 103 -24.47 40.68 13.32
C LEU A 103 -24.11 39.69 14.46
N GLU A 104 -24.78 39.82 15.61
CA GLU A 104 -24.70 38.92 16.78
C GLU A 104 -25.44 37.60 16.57
N SER A 105 -26.44 37.56 15.67
CA SER A 105 -27.00 36.31 15.15
C SER A 105 -25.94 35.63 14.29
N SER A 106 -24.99 35.04 15.01
CA SER A 106 -23.84 34.24 14.62
C SER A 106 -23.52 34.31 13.13
N ALA A 107 -22.58 35.17 12.75
CA ALA A 107 -21.95 35.13 11.44
C ALA A 107 -21.52 33.69 11.07
N ASP A 108 -21.16 32.86 12.05
CA ASP A 108 -20.83 31.44 11.86
C ASP A 108 -22.03 30.60 11.39
N SER A 109 -23.24 30.92 11.83
CA SER A 109 -24.47 30.26 11.36
C SER A 109 -24.77 30.61 9.89
N LEU A 110 -24.52 31.86 9.48
CA LEU A 110 -24.67 32.32 8.10
C LEU A 110 -23.57 31.75 7.19
N LEU A 111 -22.35 31.62 7.70
CA LEU A 111 -21.19 31.08 6.97
C LEU A 111 -21.15 29.55 6.95
N LYS A 112 -22.03 28.86 7.69
CA LYS A 112 -22.09 27.39 7.78
C LYS A 112 -22.31 26.70 6.42
N GLY A 113 -22.98 27.36 5.47
CA GLY A 113 -23.17 26.87 4.10
C GLY A 113 -22.11 27.34 3.09
N SER A 114 -21.14 28.15 3.52
CA SER A 114 -20.10 28.69 2.64
C SER A 114 -18.90 27.75 2.55
N VAL A 115 -18.16 27.84 1.43
CA VAL A 115 -16.88 27.11 1.23
C VAL A 115 -15.78 27.64 2.16
N LEU A 116 -15.95 28.87 2.68
CA LEU A 116 -14.99 29.58 3.52
C LEU A 116 -15.15 29.18 5.00
N THR A 117 -14.89 27.91 5.29
CA THR A 117 -14.81 27.44 6.67
C THR A 117 -13.55 28.02 7.36
N PRO A 118 -13.57 28.39 8.65
CA PRO A 118 -12.36 28.80 9.37
C PRO A 118 -11.29 27.70 9.26
N GLY A 119 -10.11 28.04 8.75
CA GLY A 119 -9.04 27.09 8.41
C GLY A 119 -8.99 26.65 6.94
N PHE A 120 -9.87 27.17 6.06
CA PHE A 120 -9.78 27.00 4.61
C PHE A 120 -8.50 27.62 4.04
N GLU A 121 -8.04 28.75 4.60
CA GLU A 121 -6.81 29.47 4.23
C GLU A 121 -5.53 28.63 4.43
N LYS A 122 -5.57 27.63 5.32
CA LYS A 122 -4.44 26.74 5.62
C LYS A 122 -4.34 25.56 4.66
N LYS A 123 -5.31 25.37 3.76
CA LYS A 123 -5.32 24.26 2.80
C LYS A 123 -4.49 24.67 1.57
N ASP A 124 -3.53 23.85 1.20
CA ASP A 124 -2.66 24.11 0.03
C ASP A 124 -3.44 24.14 -1.30
N CYS A 125 -4.62 23.52 -1.35
CA CYS A 125 -5.50 23.50 -2.52
C CYS A 125 -6.97 23.45 -2.10
N VAL A 126 -7.82 24.10 -2.88
CA VAL A 126 -9.28 24.05 -2.72
C VAL A 126 -9.76 22.63 -3.08
N PRO A 127 -10.52 21.95 -2.20
CA PRO A 127 -11.11 20.65 -2.52
C PRO A 127 -11.96 20.75 -3.79
N PRO A 128 -11.92 19.75 -4.69
CA PRO A 128 -12.72 19.76 -5.89
C PRO A 128 -14.22 19.75 -5.55
N TYR A 129 -15.02 20.50 -6.32
CA TYR A 129 -16.47 20.64 -6.10
C TYR A 129 -17.22 19.30 -6.16
N SER A 130 -16.76 18.36 -6.99
CA SER A 130 -17.26 16.99 -7.05
C SER A 130 -16.10 15.99 -6.99
N GLU A 131 -16.33 14.86 -6.31
CA GLU A 131 -15.33 13.80 -6.25
C GLU A 131 -15.25 13.06 -7.59
N SER A 132 -14.03 12.76 -8.04
CA SER A 132 -13.85 12.00 -9.27
C SER A 132 -14.43 10.58 -9.13
N LEU A 133 -14.96 10.02 -10.22
CA LEU A 133 -15.47 8.63 -10.23
C LEU A 133 -14.43 7.61 -9.74
N ARG A 134 -13.13 7.89 -9.97
CA ARG A 134 -12.02 7.06 -9.48
C ARG A 134 -11.89 7.11 -7.96
N GLN A 135 -11.96 8.29 -7.36
CA GLN A 135 -11.92 8.46 -5.89
C GLN A 135 -13.11 7.78 -5.23
N LEU A 136 -14.32 7.94 -5.78
CA LEU A 136 -15.52 7.25 -5.30
C LEU A 136 -15.37 5.72 -5.36
N LYS A 137 -14.85 5.19 -6.47
CA LYS A 137 -14.55 3.75 -6.61
C LYS A 137 -13.52 3.27 -5.59
N LEU A 138 -12.52 4.09 -5.27
CA LEU A 138 -11.47 3.77 -4.29
C LEU A 138 -12.04 3.77 -2.86
N ARG A 139 -12.82 4.78 -2.47
CA ARG A 139 -13.53 4.79 -1.17
C ARG A 139 -14.45 3.59 -0.99
N ARG A 140 -15.26 3.24 -2.00
CA ARG A 140 -16.11 2.03 -1.95
C ARG A 140 -15.30 0.73 -1.84
N LYS A 141 -14.05 0.70 -2.34
CA LYS A 141 -13.16 -0.46 -2.16
C LYS A 141 -12.61 -0.50 -0.74
N GLU A 142 -12.27 0.64 -0.15
CA GLU A 142 -11.83 0.73 1.25
C GLU A 142 -12.95 0.38 2.23
N GLU A 143 -14.16 0.88 2.02
CA GLU A 143 -15.33 0.53 2.84
C GLU A 143 -15.63 -0.98 2.77
N ARG A 144 -15.56 -1.57 1.58
CA ARG A 144 -15.68 -3.02 1.41
C ARG A 144 -14.48 -3.79 1.96
N SER A 145 -13.29 -3.20 2.04
CA SER A 145 -12.12 -3.92 2.57
C SER A 145 -12.13 -3.98 4.09
N LYS A 146 -12.76 -3.00 4.76
CA LYS A 146 -12.98 -2.93 6.21
C LYS A 146 -13.90 -4.05 6.73
N THR A 147 -14.75 -4.60 5.88
CA THR A 147 -15.81 -5.52 6.30
C THR A 147 -15.88 -6.72 5.37
N LYS A 148 -16.15 -7.92 5.89
CA LYS A 148 -16.28 -9.13 5.04
C LYS A 148 -17.51 -9.11 4.12
N GLY A 149 -18.44 -8.19 4.36
CA GLY A 149 -19.64 -7.94 3.56
C GLY A 149 -20.95 -8.37 4.24
N PRO A 150 -22.11 -8.16 3.57
CA PRO A 150 -23.43 -8.44 4.15
C PRO A 150 -23.70 -9.94 4.32
N ALA A 151 -23.12 -10.79 3.48
CA ALA A 151 -23.23 -12.25 3.60
C ALA A 151 -22.62 -12.80 4.90
N TRP A 152 -21.80 -12.00 5.58
CA TRP A 152 -21.20 -12.36 6.86
C TRP A 152 -21.46 -11.27 7.92
N PHE A 153 -22.71 -10.81 7.97
CA PHE A 153 -23.26 -9.85 8.95
C PHE A 153 -22.39 -8.61 9.21
N GLY A 154 -21.62 -8.18 8.22
CA GLY A 154 -20.74 -7.04 8.39
C GLY A 154 -19.56 -7.29 9.35
N LEU A 155 -18.98 -8.49 9.38
CA LEU A 155 -17.82 -8.77 10.23
C LEU A 155 -16.64 -7.82 9.91
N PRO A 156 -16.16 -7.04 10.89
CA PRO A 156 -15.09 -6.09 10.68
C PRO A 156 -13.74 -6.76 10.48
N ALA A 157 -12.78 -6.02 9.94
CA ALA A 157 -11.35 -6.30 9.98
C ALA A 157 -10.71 -5.43 11.06
N PRO A 158 -10.47 -5.97 12.27
CA PRO A 158 -9.76 -5.25 13.31
C PRO A 158 -8.33 -4.91 12.89
N GLU A 159 -7.79 -3.87 13.51
CA GLU A 159 -6.37 -3.55 13.38
C GLU A 159 -5.54 -4.64 14.07
N MET A 160 -4.47 -5.08 13.42
CA MET A 160 -3.60 -6.13 13.94
C MET A 160 -2.67 -5.57 15.01
N THR A 161 -3.19 -5.42 16.24
CA THR A 161 -2.36 -5.17 17.43
C THR A 161 -1.50 -6.39 17.73
N ASP A 162 -0.39 -6.20 18.46
CA ASP A 162 0.52 -7.31 18.73
C ASP A 162 -0.14 -8.37 19.63
N GLU A 163 -0.93 -7.97 20.63
CA GLU A 163 -1.72 -8.90 21.47
C GLU A 163 -2.62 -9.82 20.63
N LEU A 164 -3.36 -9.26 19.67
CA LEU A 164 -4.22 -10.02 18.78
C LEU A 164 -3.43 -10.96 17.87
N LYS A 165 -2.24 -10.55 17.40
CA LYS A 165 -1.36 -11.45 16.63
C LYS A 165 -0.93 -12.64 17.47
N HIS A 166 -0.51 -12.43 18.72
CA HIS A 166 -0.10 -13.53 19.61
C HIS A 166 -1.26 -14.50 19.86
N ASP A 167 -2.47 -14.00 20.13
CA ASP A 167 -3.65 -14.84 20.32
C ASP A 167 -3.98 -15.68 19.06
N LEU A 168 -3.89 -15.08 17.88
CA LEU A 168 -4.12 -15.79 16.61
C LEU A 168 -3.01 -16.82 16.31
N GLU A 169 -1.76 -16.53 16.68
CA GLU A 169 -0.66 -17.48 16.57
C GLU A 169 -0.83 -18.67 17.52
N VAL A 170 -1.31 -18.43 18.75
CA VAL A 170 -1.65 -19.48 19.71
C VAL A 170 -2.74 -20.38 19.14
N LEU A 171 -3.81 -19.81 18.58
CA LEU A 171 -4.87 -20.58 17.91
C LEU A 171 -4.33 -21.41 16.74
N ARG A 172 -3.39 -20.87 15.98
CA ARG A 172 -2.71 -21.61 14.92
C ARG A 172 -1.92 -22.80 15.47
N MET A 173 -1.23 -22.60 16.58
CA MET A 173 -0.37 -23.60 17.22
C MET A 173 -1.13 -24.49 18.23
N ARG A 174 -2.47 -24.44 18.27
CA ARG A 174 -3.30 -25.17 19.25
C ARG A 174 -3.02 -26.67 19.36
N HIS A 175 -2.53 -27.29 18.28
CA HIS A 175 -2.16 -28.71 18.25
C HIS A 175 -0.93 -29.07 19.10
N VAL A 176 -0.10 -28.09 19.47
CA VAL A 176 1.11 -28.29 20.29
C VAL A 176 0.87 -27.96 21.76
N LEU A 177 -0.17 -27.16 22.05
CA LEU A 177 -0.41 -26.62 23.40
C LEU A 177 -0.71 -27.72 24.43
N ASP A 178 -1.57 -28.67 24.08
CA ASP A 178 -1.95 -29.77 24.95
C ASP A 178 -1.56 -31.11 24.29
N PRO A 179 -0.69 -31.92 24.91
CA PRO A 179 -0.28 -33.22 24.35
C PRO A 179 -1.42 -34.24 24.27
N LYS A 180 -2.53 -34.04 24.99
CA LYS A 180 -3.67 -34.97 25.03
C LYS A 180 -4.75 -34.61 24.01
N ARG A 181 -4.76 -33.39 23.49
CA ARG A 181 -5.79 -32.90 22.57
C ARG A 181 -5.24 -32.76 21.16
N PHE A 182 -5.72 -33.61 20.27
CA PHE A 182 -5.39 -33.55 18.86
C PHE A 182 -6.49 -32.82 18.08
N TYR A 183 -6.14 -31.68 17.51
CA TYR A 183 -7.03 -30.91 16.64
C TYR A 183 -6.78 -31.24 15.18
N LYS A 184 -7.77 -30.94 14.34
CA LYS A 184 -7.60 -30.92 12.88
C LYS A 184 -6.53 -29.88 12.50
N LYS A 185 -5.71 -30.21 11.51
CA LYS A 185 -4.69 -29.32 10.95
C LYS A 185 -5.34 -28.07 10.37
N ASN A 186 -4.64 -26.94 10.48
CA ASN A 186 -5.11 -25.68 9.90
C ASN A 186 -4.73 -25.61 8.43
N ASP A 187 -5.70 -25.27 7.58
CA ASP A 187 -5.52 -25.21 6.13
C ASP A 187 -4.88 -23.88 5.69
N LEU A 188 -5.09 -22.81 6.47
CA LEU A 188 -4.58 -21.47 6.19
C LEU A 188 -3.18 -21.29 6.78
N LYS A 189 -2.23 -20.85 5.94
CA LYS A 189 -0.87 -20.47 6.36
C LYS A 189 -0.79 -19.08 6.95
N ASP A 190 -1.72 -18.20 6.56
CA ASP A 190 -1.74 -16.80 6.96
C ASP A 190 -2.81 -16.57 8.03
N LEU A 191 -2.61 -15.51 8.83
CA LEU A 191 -3.59 -15.11 9.84
C LEU A 191 -4.88 -14.62 9.16
N PRO A 192 -6.06 -14.93 9.73
CA PRO A 192 -7.33 -14.48 9.18
C PRO A 192 -7.42 -12.95 9.20
N LYS A 193 -7.83 -12.34 8.09
CA LYS A 193 -7.99 -10.89 7.96
C LYS A 193 -9.22 -10.34 8.71
N TYR A 194 -10.32 -11.07 8.68
CA TYR A 194 -11.59 -10.70 9.29
C TYR A 194 -11.85 -11.60 10.48
N PHE A 195 -11.90 -11.04 11.69
CA PHE A 195 -12.16 -11.77 12.92
C PHE A 195 -12.75 -10.84 13.96
N GLN A 196 -13.33 -11.42 15.01
CA GLN A 196 -13.81 -10.69 16.17
C GLN A 196 -13.44 -11.50 17.40
N VAL A 197 -12.95 -10.81 18.44
CA VAL A 197 -12.70 -11.41 19.74
C VAL A 197 -13.95 -11.24 20.58
N GLY A 198 -14.42 -12.34 21.17
CA GLY A 198 -15.59 -12.37 22.03
C GLY A 198 -15.29 -13.17 23.29
N THR A 199 -16.02 -12.86 24.36
CA THR A 199 -15.93 -13.56 25.64
C THR A 199 -17.12 -14.49 25.80
N VAL A 200 -16.88 -15.69 26.32
CA VAL A 200 -17.94 -16.65 26.61
C VAL A 200 -18.70 -16.17 27.85
N MET A 201 -20.03 -16.04 27.73
CA MET A 201 -20.90 -15.71 28.86
C MET A 201 -21.28 -16.97 29.62
N ASP A 202 -21.20 -16.90 30.95
CA ASP A 202 -21.56 -18.04 31.79
C ASP A 202 -23.05 -18.34 31.68
N SER A 203 -23.39 -19.62 31.53
CA SER A 203 -24.77 -20.06 31.65
C SER A 203 -25.20 -20.01 33.13
N PRO A 204 -26.44 -19.59 33.45
CA PRO A 204 -26.98 -19.69 34.80
C PRO A 204 -27.24 -21.14 35.23
N ALA A 205 -27.25 -22.10 34.29
CA ALA A 205 -27.57 -23.50 34.56
C ALA A 205 -26.42 -24.30 35.21
N ASP A 206 -25.16 -23.93 34.95
CA ASP A 206 -23.98 -24.62 35.51
C ASP A 206 -23.07 -23.62 36.22
N PHE A 207 -23.12 -23.63 37.55
CA PHE A 207 -22.37 -22.70 38.39
C PHE A 207 -21.00 -23.23 38.80
N TYR A 208 -20.83 -24.55 38.92
CA TYR A 208 -19.67 -25.13 39.60
C TYR A 208 -18.58 -25.62 38.65
N HIS A 209 -18.92 -26.01 37.42
CA HIS A 209 -17.94 -26.65 36.52
C HIS A 209 -17.54 -25.77 35.34
N ALA A 210 -18.51 -25.19 34.63
CA ALA A 210 -18.21 -24.37 33.45
C ALA A 210 -17.72 -22.95 33.78
N ARG A 211 -18.05 -22.43 34.98
CA ARG A 211 -17.84 -21.03 35.34
C ARG A 211 -16.40 -20.76 35.79
N VAL A 212 -15.74 -19.80 35.14
CA VAL A 212 -14.41 -19.32 35.55
C VAL A 212 -14.55 -18.23 36.62
N PRO A 213 -13.89 -18.32 37.79
CA PRO A 213 -13.96 -17.30 38.81
C PRO A 213 -13.29 -16.00 38.34
N LYS A 214 -13.72 -14.85 38.87
CA LYS A 214 -13.26 -13.51 38.43
C LYS A 214 -11.74 -13.32 38.47
N LYS A 215 -11.04 -14.01 39.37
CA LYS A 215 -9.57 -13.92 39.53
C LYS A 215 -8.82 -14.54 38.34
N ASP A 216 -9.40 -15.58 37.77
CA ASP A 216 -8.77 -16.38 36.72
C ASP A 216 -9.15 -15.87 35.32
N ARG A 217 -10.22 -15.07 35.20
CA ARG A 217 -10.57 -14.36 33.96
C ARG A 217 -9.50 -13.35 33.59
N LYS A 218 -8.96 -13.46 32.38
CA LYS A 218 -7.97 -12.52 31.82
C LYS A 218 -8.54 -11.81 30.60
N GLN A 219 -7.80 -10.83 30.09
CA GLN A 219 -8.23 -10.06 28.92
C GLN A 219 -7.89 -10.77 27.60
N THR A 220 -6.76 -11.49 27.57
CA THR A 220 -6.26 -12.17 26.36
C THR A 220 -6.09 -13.67 26.60
N MET A 221 -6.16 -14.46 25.53
CA MET A 221 -6.01 -15.92 25.61
C MET A 221 -4.59 -16.31 26.02
N VAL A 222 -3.59 -15.60 25.51
CA VAL A 222 -2.19 -15.80 25.90
C VAL A 222 -1.98 -15.56 27.40
N GLU A 223 -2.62 -14.54 27.98
CA GLU A 223 -2.50 -14.25 29.40
C GLU A 223 -3.10 -15.37 30.27
N GLU A 224 -4.22 -15.97 29.85
CA GLU A 224 -4.80 -17.15 30.53
C GLU A 224 -3.83 -18.33 30.53
N LEU A 225 -3.19 -18.60 29.39
CA LEU A 225 -2.18 -19.66 29.28
C LEU A 225 -0.95 -19.40 30.15
N LEU A 226 -0.52 -18.14 30.26
CA LEU A 226 0.60 -17.77 31.12
C LEU A 226 0.25 -17.83 32.61
N ALA A 227 -1.03 -17.66 32.97
CA ALA A 227 -1.48 -17.83 34.35
C ALA A 227 -1.39 -19.30 34.77
N ASP A 228 -1.71 -20.25 33.89
CA ASP A 228 -1.68 -21.69 34.18
C ASP A 228 -0.26 -22.21 34.53
N ALA A 229 -0.14 -22.75 35.75
CA ALA A 229 1.11 -23.29 36.26
C ALA A 229 1.51 -24.61 35.57
N GLU A 230 0.55 -25.45 35.19
CA GLU A 230 0.83 -26.74 34.56
C GLU A 230 1.38 -26.54 33.15
N PHE A 231 0.72 -25.67 32.37
CA PHE A 231 1.18 -25.26 31.05
C PHE A 231 2.61 -24.71 31.08
N LYS A 232 2.93 -23.82 32.01
CA LYS A 232 4.30 -23.29 32.19
C LYS A 232 5.32 -24.39 32.46
N ARG A 233 5.01 -25.33 33.36
CA ARG A 233 5.92 -26.44 33.71
C ARG A 233 6.17 -27.34 32.50
N PHE A 234 5.11 -27.72 31.78
CA PHE A 234 5.21 -28.55 30.60
C PHE A 234 6.03 -27.88 29.49
N ASN A 235 5.72 -26.63 29.17
CA ASN A 235 6.42 -25.89 28.12
C ASN A 235 7.88 -25.65 28.47
N LYS A 236 8.20 -25.29 29.72
CA LYS A 236 9.59 -25.13 30.16
C LYS A 236 10.37 -26.43 30.00
N LYS A 237 9.78 -27.57 30.39
CA LYS A 237 10.38 -28.89 30.23
C LYS A 237 10.62 -29.20 28.75
N LYS A 238 9.60 -29.06 27.90
CA LYS A 238 9.71 -29.36 26.46
C LYS A 238 10.64 -28.43 25.71
N TYR A 239 10.67 -27.15 26.08
CA TYR A 239 11.62 -26.20 25.54
C TYR A 239 13.07 -26.57 25.89
N SER A 240 13.34 -26.93 27.16
CA SER A 240 14.68 -27.37 27.56
C SER A 240 15.13 -28.64 26.82
N GLU A 241 14.21 -29.59 26.60
CA GLU A 241 14.45 -30.81 25.82
C GLU A 241 14.75 -30.48 24.35
N ALA A 242 13.99 -29.57 23.75
CA ALA A 242 14.20 -29.11 22.38
C ALA A 242 15.55 -28.39 22.22
N MET A 243 15.91 -27.51 23.16
CA MET A 243 17.19 -26.82 23.16
C MET A 243 18.37 -27.78 23.30
N ALA A 244 18.30 -28.73 24.24
CA ALA A 244 19.32 -29.76 24.40
C ALA A 244 19.44 -30.63 23.13
N ARG A 245 18.31 -30.98 22.49
CA ARG A 245 18.30 -31.71 21.22
C ARG A 245 18.95 -30.89 20.10
N GLN A 246 18.64 -29.61 19.99
CA GLN A 246 19.23 -28.73 18.98
C GLN A 246 20.74 -28.59 19.16
N GLN A 247 21.22 -28.41 20.40
CA GLN A 247 22.64 -28.38 20.72
C GLN A 247 23.35 -29.69 20.34
N ARG A 248 22.74 -30.85 20.60
CA ARG A 248 23.27 -32.17 20.18
C ARG A 248 23.36 -32.31 18.65
N VAL A 249 22.40 -31.76 17.91
CA VAL A 249 22.44 -31.78 16.44
C VAL A 249 23.56 -30.89 15.92
N VAL A 250 23.75 -29.71 16.51
CA VAL A 250 24.85 -28.79 16.13
C VAL A 250 26.20 -29.43 16.42
N SER A 251 26.39 -30.03 17.60
CA SER A 251 27.66 -30.69 17.95
C SER A 251 27.96 -31.88 17.05
N ARG A 252 26.94 -32.67 16.67
CA ARG A 252 27.10 -33.76 15.69
C ARG A 252 27.53 -33.24 14.32
N LYS A 253 26.89 -32.18 13.80
CA LYS A 253 27.27 -31.57 12.51
C LYS A 253 28.69 -31.01 12.54
N ALA A 254 29.08 -30.39 13.65
CA ALA A 254 30.45 -29.91 13.85
C ALA A 254 31.47 -31.07 13.85
N LEU A 255 31.14 -32.17 14.53
CA LEU A 255 31.96 -33.38 14.56
C LEU A 255 32.08 -34.02 13.17
N GLU A 256 30.99 -34.09 12.41
CA GLU A 256 30.99 -34.59 11.02
C GLU A 256 31.88 -33.72 10.11
N ARG A 257 31.82 -32.39 10.23
CA ARG A 257 32.72 -31.46 9.52
C ARG A 257 34.18 -31.65 9.92
N MET A 258 34.47 -31.81 11.22
CA MET A 258 35.82 -32.07 11.70
C MET A 258 36.38 -33.38 11.15
N ARG A 259 35.57 -34.45 11.16
CA ARG A 259 35.94 -35.76 10.58
C ARG A 259 36.21 -35.66 9.08
N PHE A 260 35.39 -34.91 8.35
CA PHE A 260 35.59 -34.69 6.92
C PHE A 260 36.90 -33.94 6.63
N ASN A 261 37.18 -32.86 7.37
CA ASN A 261 38.41 -32.10 7.23
C ASN A 261 39.65 -32.94 7.56
N LYS A 262 39.60 -33.76 8.62
CA LYS A 262 40.69 -34.69 8.98
C LYS A 262 40.95 -35.72 7.87
N LYS A 263 39.89 -36.28 7.26
CA LYS A 263 40.03 -37.17 6.10
C LYS A 263 40.68 -36.48 4.91
N LYS A 264 40.28 -35.23 4.61
CA LYS A 264 40.87 -34.44 3.53
C LYS A 264 42.36 -34.17 3.77
N TYR A 265 42.73 -33.77 4.98
CA TYR A 265 44.12 -33.56 5.39
C TYR A 265 44.97 -34.83 5.26
N ASN A 266 44.50 -35.96 5.79
CA ASN A 266 45.22 -37.24 5.70
C ASN A 266 45.37 -37.72 4.25
N LYS A 267 44.38 -37.46 3.39
CA LYS A 267 44.45 -37.78 1.95
C LYS A 267 45.53 -36.94 1.26
N ALA A 268 45.64 -35.65 1.58
CA ALA A 268 46.66 -34.77 1.03
C ALA A 268 48.08 -35.21 1.44
N ILE A 269 48.29 -35.54 2.72
CA ILE A 269 49.58 -36.08 3.21
C ILE A 269 49.95 -37.36 2.46
N THR A 270 49.00 -38.29 2.32
CA THR A 270 49.26 -39.56 1.63
C THR A 270 49.62 -39.35 0.16
N GLN A 271 49.01 -38.37 -0.51
CA GLN A 271 49.35 -37.98 -1.89
C GLN A 271 50.76 -37.39 -1.97
N GLN A 272 51.14 -36.50 -1.05
CA GLN A 272 52.50 -35.95 -0.97
C GLN A 272 53.55 -37.04 -0.74
N GLN A 273 53.30 -37.98 0.19
CA GLN A 273 54.19 -39.11 0.44
C GLN A 273 54.30 -40.03 -0.78
N ARG A 274 53.21 -40.27 -1.52
CA ARG A 274 53.25 -41.03 -2.79
C ARG A 274 54.04 -40.31 -3.88
N GLY A 275 53.90 -38.99 -3.99
CA GLY A 275 54.68 -38.15 -4.91
C GLY A 275 56.18 -38.18 -4.59
N SER A 276 56.55 -37.97 -3.33
CA SER A 276 57.94 -38.06 -2.84
C SER A 276 58.55 -39.45 -3.09
N LYS A 277 57.81 -40.53 -2.77
CA LYS A 277 58.26 -41.91 -3.06
C LYS A 277 58.46 -42.18 -4.55
N LYS A 278 57.58 -41.64 -5.42
CA LYS A 278 57.75 -41.72 -6.88
C LYS A 278 59.00 -40.98 -7.35
N ALA A 279 59.23 -39.75 -6.85
CA ALA A 279 60.42 -38.97 -7.17
C ALA A 279 61.71 -39.67 -6.72
N MET A 280 61.77 -40.16 -5.47
CA MET A 280 62.88 -40.95 -4.95
C MET A 280 63.16 -42.22 -5.77
N LYS A 281 62.11 -42.93 -6.21
CA LYS A 281 62.26 -44.10 -7.08
C LYS A 281 62.82 -43.73 -8.45
N LEU A 282 62.46 -42.56 -8.98
CA LEU A 282 62.95 -42.04 -10.25
C LEU A 282 64.42 -41.61 -10.14
N VAL A 283 64.79 -40.90 -9.07
CA VAL A 283 66.19 -40.53 -8.76
C VAL A 283 67.06 -41.79 -8.64
N LYS A 284 66.66 -42.79 -7.85
CA LYS A 284 67.38 -44.09 -7.78
C LYS A 284 67.50 -44.79 -9.13
N ARG A 285 66.50 -44.65 -10.02
CA ARG A 285 66.54 -45.24 -11.37
C ARG A 285 67.53 -44.50 -12.27
N LEU A 286 67.63 -43.17 -12.15
CA LEU A 286 68.61 -42.35 -12.86
C LEU A 286 70.02 -42.57 -12.33
N GLU A 287 70.22 -42.64 -11.01
CA GLU A 287 71.53 -42.98 -10.41
C GLU A 287 72.03 -44.35 -10.85
N LYS A 288 71.15 -45.36 -10.94
CA LYS A 288 71.51 -46.67 -11.49
C LYS A 288 71.91 -46.58 -12.97
N ARG A 289 71.21 -45.79 -13.78
CA ARG A 289 71.58 -45.56 -15.19
C ARG A 289 72.93 -44.87 -15.33
N ASN A 290 73.23 -43.86 -14.52
CA ASN A 290 74.53 -43.19 -14.51
C ASN A 290 75.66 -44.11 -14.01
N LYS A 291 75.43 -44.96 -13.00
CA LYS A 291 76.43 -45.97 -12.58
C LYS A 291 76.75 -46.98 -13.69
N PHE A 292 75.76 -47.38 -14.48
CA PHE A 292 75.97 -48.25 -15.65
C PHE A 292 76.70 -47.55 -16.81
N SER A 293 76.56 -46.23 -16.98
CA SER A 293 77.28 -45.49 -18.03
C SER A 293 78.74 -45.20 -17.67
N VAL A 294 79.05 -45.01 -16.38
CA VAL A 294 80.44 -44.79 -15.92
C VAL A 294 81.26 -46.08 -15.94
N SER A 295 80.66 -47.27 -15.75
CA SER A 295 81.37 -48.56 -15.87
C SER A 295 81.59 -49.02 -17.32
N ALA A 296 80.92 -48.43 -18.31
CA ALA A 296 81.06 -48.77 -19.72
C ALA A 296 82.10 -47.91 -20.46
N GLY A 297 82.73 -46.93 -19.78
CA GLY A 297 83.62 -45.93 -20.38
C GLY A 297 85.12 -46.13 -20.21
N THR A 298 85.59 -47.23 -19.60
CA THR A 298 87.03 -47.46 -19.36
C THR A 298 87.50 -48.78 -19.98
N THR A 299 87.57 -48.83 -21.31
CA THR A 299 88.41 -49.79 -22.03
C THR A 299 89.34 -49.04 -22.96
N LYS A 300 90.57 -48.89 -22.45
CA LYS A 300 91.86 -48.62 -23.10
C LYS A 300 91.81 -48.28 -24.60
N ILE A 301 92.07 -47.00 -24.89
CA ILE A 301 92.84 -46.57 -26.07
C ILE A 301 94.30 -46.92 -25.77
N GLY A 302 94.93 -47.68 -26.67
CA GLY A 302 96.34 -48.05 -26.57
C GLY A 302 96.76 -48.85 -27.78
N ALA A 303 97.04 -48.14 -28.87
CA ALA A 303 97.97 -48.54 -29.91
C ALA A 303 99.31 -47.85 -29.63
#